data_AF-A0A3D1B1C2-F1
#
_entry.id   AF-A0A3D1B1C2-F1
#
_cell.length_a   1.000
_cell.length_b   1.000
_cell.length_c   1.000
_cell.angle_alpha   90.00
_cell.angle_beta   90.00
_cell.angle_gamma   90.00
#
_symmetry.space_group_name_H-M   'P 1'
#
loop_
_entity.id
_entity.type
_entity.pdbx_description
1 polymer ?
#
loop_
_entity_poly.entity_id
_entity_poly.type
_entity_poly.pdbx_seq_one_letter_code
_entity_poly.pdbx_strand_id
1 'polypeptide(L)'
;MEIIDKYGYLEDALIYIERNIINCRNFEKLAKKSGVSEAFFKKLLKGLQKFSEKYFFTCLQEELEKRHSSLSGALAEVSLADISIEAKKGKVFILMTLGFNIELDGETEDKTKMDVKIFSNKNITIS
;
A
#
# COMPACT_ATOMS: atom_id res chain seq x y z
N MET A 1 3.30 -6.23 16.07
CA MET A 1 4.29 -5.25 15.59
C MET A 1 3.55 -3.99 15.22
N GLU A 2 3.81 -2.91 15.94
CA GLU A 2 3.21 -1.60 15.67
C GLU A 2 3.91 -0.94 14.48
N ILE A 3 3.15 -0.25 13.62
CA ILE A 3 3.68 0.49 12.47
C ILE A 3 3.78 1.95 12.87
N ILE A 4 4.97 2.54 12.70
CA ILE A 4 5.23 3.94 13.03
C ILE A 4 5.52 4.71 11.74
N ASP A 5 4.64 5.64 11.37
CA ASP A 5 4.83 6.52 10.21
C ASP A 5 5.24 7.92 10.65
N LYS A 6 6.50 8.09 11.11
CA LYS A 6 6.98 9.36 11.68
C LYS A 6 6.90 10.54 10.71
N TYR A 7 7.05 10.26 9.41
CA TYR A 7 7.16 11.27 8.36
C TYR A 7 5.90 11.38 7.49
N GLY A 8 4.86 10.59 7.76
CA GLY A 8 3.60 10.62 7.02
C GLY A 8 3.68 10.01 5.62
N TYR A 9 4.67 9.17 5.32
CA TYR A 9 4.81 8.58 3.98
C TYR A 9 3.65 7.65 3.64
N LEU A 10 3.22 6.83 4.60
CA LEU A 10 2.11 5.91 4.43
C LEU A 10 0.77 6.67 4.44
N GLU A 11 0.64 7.70 5.29
CA GLU A 11 -0.52 8.58 5.29
C GLU A 11 -0.69 9.29 3.93
N ASP A 12 0.36 9.94 3.41
CA ASP A 12 0.35 10.61 2.11
C ASP A 12 0.00 9.65 0.97
N ALA A 13 0.51 8.42 1.05
CA ALA A 13 0.21 7.37 0.10
C ALA A 13 -1.30 7.02 0.09
N LEU A 14 -1.90 6.84 1.26
CA LEU A 14 -3.34 6.53 1.38
C LEU A 14 -4.21 7.71 0.92
N ILE A 15 -3.85 8.94 1.30
CA ILE A 15 -4.53 10.17 0.84
C ILE A 15 -4.47 10.27 -0.69
N TYR A 16 -3.33 9.94 -1.30
CA TYR A 16 -3.20 9.95 -2.75
C TYR A 16 -4.16 8.96 -3.41
N ILE A 17 -4.27 7.73 -2.87
CA ILE A 17 -5.19 6.70 -3.37
C ILE A 17 -6.63 7.19 -3.26
N GLU A 18 -7.03 7.72 -2.10
CA GLU A 18 -8.39 8.19 -1.88
C GLU A 18 -8.74 9.34 -2.83
N ARG A 19 -7.90 10.37 -2.90
CA ARG A 19 -8.21 11.59 -3.67
C ARG A 19 -8.13 11.38 -5.17
N ASN A 20 -7.08 10.71 -5.65
CA ASN A 20 -6.77 10.67 -7.07
C ASN A 20 -7.33 9.43 -7.76
N ILE A 21 -7.35 8.31 -7.05
CA ILE A 21 -7.86 7.05 -7.57
C ILE A 21 -9.34 6.95 -7.19
N ILE A 22 -9.70 6.70 -5.93
CA ILE A 22 -11.09 6.41 -5.51
C ILE A 22 -12.06 7.54 -5.90
N ASN A 23 -11.72 8.79 -5.54
CA ASN A 23 -12.54 9.97 -5.85
C ASN A 23 -12.38 10.48 -7.28
N CYS A 24 -11.55 9.83 -8.10
CA CYS A 24 -11.47 10.04 -9.53
C CYS A 24 -11.09 11.49 -9.96
N ARG A 25 -10.53 12.31 -9.06
CA ARG A 25 -10.24 13.74 -9.33
C ARG A 25 -9.27 13.98 -10.49
N ASN A 26 -8.39 13.03 -10.78
CA ASN A 26 -7.33 13.16 -11.80
C ASN A 26 -7.34 11.99 -12.80
N PHE A 27 -8.50 11.41 -13.06
CA PHE A 27 -8.64 10.18 -13.83
C PHE A 27 -7.96 10.21 -15.19
N GLU A 28 -8.21 11.25 -16.01
CA GLU A 28 -7.63 11.34 -17.35
C GLU A 28 -6.10 11.40 -17.33
N LYS A 29 -5.53 12.14 -16.36
CA LYS A 29 -4.09 12.24 -16.17
C LYS A 29 -3.49 10.90 -15.72
N LEU A 30 -4.16 10.19 -14.82
CA LEU A 30 -3.73 8.88 -14.34
C LEU A 30 -3.83 7.80 -15.41
N ALA A 31 -4.92 7.76 -16.17
CA ALA A 31 -5.11 6.82 -17.28
C ALA A 31 -4.02 7.02 -18.35
N LYS A 32 -3.73 8.27 -18.73
CA LYS A 32 -2.61 8.60 -19.64
C LYS A 32 -1.25 8.19 -19.07
N LYS A 33 -0.96 8.51 -17.81
CA LYS A 33 0.34 8.22 -17.18
C LYS A 33 0.60 6.71 -17.03
N SER A 34 -0.45 5.94 -16.71
CA SER A 34 -0.35 4.50 -16.48
C SER A 34 -0.39 3.66 -17.77
N GLY A 35 -0.80 4.25 -18.90
CA GLY A 35 -0.99 3.50 -20.15
C GLY A 35 -2.14 2.48 -20.09
N VAL A 36 -2.99 2.57 -19.07
CA VAL A 36 -4.09 1.65 -18.81
C VAL A 36 -5.37 2.15 -19.47
N SER A 37 -6.15 1.24 -20.07
CA SER A 37 -7.42 1.62 -20.67
C SER A 37 -8.42 2.11 -19.62
N GLU A 38 -9.22 3.12 -20.00
CA GLU A 38 -10.27 3.69 -19.15
C GLU A 38 -11.23 2.63 -18.60
N ALA A 39 -11.55 1.60 -19.40
CA ALA A 39 -12.43 0.50 -18.98
C ALA A 39 -11.86 -0.28 -17.78
N PHE A 40 -10.55 -0.57 -17.79
CA PHE A 40 -9.92 -1.26 -16.66
C PHE A 40 -9.80 -0.37 -15.43
N PHE A 41 -9.53 0.92 -15.60
CA PHE A 41 -9.48 1.86 -14.49
C PHE A 41 -10.85 1.98 -13.82
N LYS A 42 -11.95 2.08 -14.58
CA LYS A 42 -13.31 2.05 -14.05
C LYS A 42 -13.61 0.78 -13.25
N LYS A 43 -13.05 -0.37 -13.67
CA LYS A 43 -13.18 -1.63 -12.92
C LYS A 43 -12.44 -1.57 -11.59
N LEU A 44 -11.22 -1.04 -11.57
CA LEU A 44 -10.44 -0.82 -10.34
C LEU A 44 -11.20 0.11 -9.39
N LEU A 45 -11.71 1.25 -9.87
CA LEU A 45 -12.47 2.21 -9.06
C LEU A 45 -13.66 1.56 -8.37
N LYS A 46 -14.46 0.79 -9.10
CA LYS A 46 -15.58 0.04 -8.54
C LYS A 46 -15.13 -0.95 -7.46
N GLY A 47 -14.00 -1.61 -7.67
CA GLY A 47 -13.42 -2.53 -6.69
C GLY A 47 -12.91 -1.83 -5.42
N LEU A 48 -12.45 -0.59 -5.53
CA LEU A 48 -11.94 0.22 -4.42
C LEU A 48 -13.03 1.01 -3.68
N GLN A 49 -14.29 0.98 -4.14
CA GLN A 49 -15.37 1.59 -3.38
C GLN A 49 -15.43 0.98 -1.98
N LYS A 50 -15.50 1.84 -0.96
CA LYS A 50 -15.43 1.42 0.45
C LYS A 50 -14.09 0.76 0.81
N PHE A 51 -12.99 1.23 0.23
CA PHE A 51 -11.65 0.92 0.73
C PHE A 51 -11.56 1.29 2.22
N SER A 52 -10.94 0.43 3.02
CA SER A 52 -10.80 0.62 4.46
C SER A 52 -9.33 0.66 4.81
N GLU A 53 -8.85 1.83 5.21
CA GLU A 53 -7.48 2.01 5.70
C GLU A 53 -7.21 1.09 6.88
N LYS A 54 -8.17 0.97 7.82
CA LYS A 54 -8.07 0.05 8.95
C LYS A 54 -7.78 -1.39 8.49
N TYR A 55 -8.51 -1.90 7.50
CA TYR A 55 -8.26 -3.25 6.98
C TYR A 55 -6.89 -3.36 6.33
N PHE A 56 -6.48 -2.34 5.56
CA PHE A 56 -5.15 -2.29 4.97
C PHE A 56 -4.03 -2.33 6.02
N PHE A 57 -4.14 -1.54 7.10
CA PHE A 57 -3.20 -1.56 8.22
C PHE A 57 -3.17 -2.92 8.92
N THR A 58 -4.32 -3.56 9.13
CA THR A 58 -4.38 -4.91 9.69
C THR A 58 -3.60 -5.91 8.82
N CYS A 59 -3.80 -5.90 7.50
CA CYS A 59 -3.04 -6.78 6.60
C CYS A 59 -1.53 -6.53 6.65
N LEU A 60 -1.10 -5.26 6.76
CA LEU A 60 0.32 -4.92 6.88
C LEU A 60 0.91 -5.43 8.20
N GLN A 61 0.22 -5.20 9.31
CA GLN A 61 0.66 -5.64 10.64
C GLN A 61 0.79 -7.16 10.69
N GLU A 62 -0.21 -7.90 10.20
CA GLU A 62 -0.19 -9.36 10.15
C GLU A 62 1.01 -9.89 9.34
N GLU A 63 1.30 -9.29 8.19
CA GLU A 63 2.40 -9.74 7.33
C GLU A 63 3.78 -9.36 7.92
N LEU A 64 3.93 -8.19 8.55
CA LEU A 64 5.15 -7.80 9.26
C LEU A 64 5.41 -8.71 10.47
N GLU A 65 4.39 -8.97 11.28
CA GLU A 65 4.49 -9.90 12.42
C GLU A 65 4.90 -11.30 11.98
N LYS A 66 4.35 -11.78 10.86
CA LYS A 66 4.71 -13.08 10.31
C LYS A 66 6.18 -13.14 9.88
N ARG A 67 6.69 -12.11 9.19
CA ARG A 67 8.08 -12.03 8.72
C ARG A 67 9.09 -11.90 9.85
N HIS A 68 8.73 -11.17 10.89
CA HIS A 68 9.61 -10.83 12.01
C HIS A 68 9.14 -11.47 13.33
N SER A 69 8.54 -12.65 13.25
CA SER A 69 7.91 -13.34 14.41
C SER A 69 8.88 -13.63 15.56
N SER A 70 10.19 -13.65 15.30
CA SER A 70 11.24 -13.78 16.32
C SER A 70 11.57 -12.48 17.06
N LEU A 71 11.13 -11.32 16.57
CA LEU A 71 11.43 -9.99 17.11
C LEU A 71 10.21 -9.47 17.89
N SER A 72 9.92 -10.08 19.04
CA SER A 72 8.82 -9.66 19.90
C SER A 72 9.05 -8.24 20.44
N GLY A 73 8.03 -7.39 20.41
CA GLY A 73 8.11 -6.00 20.86
C GLY A 73 8.75 -5.03 19.87
N ALA A 74 9.26 -5.50 18.73
CA ALA A 74 9.81 -4.62 17.71
C ALA A 74 8.73 -3.75 17.05
N LEU A 75 9.16 -2.59 16.54
CA LEU A 75 8.38 -1.61 15.81
C LEU A 75 8.78 -1.63 14.34
N ALA A 76 7.84 -1.34 13.45
CA ALA A 76 8.10 -1.16 12.02
C ALA A 76 7.99 0.32 11.66
N GLU A 77 9.12 1.01 11.57
CA GLU A 77 9.17 2.41 11.15
C GLU A 77 9.13 2.50 9.62
N VAL A 78 8.14 3.23 9.08
CA VAL A 78 8.02 3.45 7.64
C VAL A 78 9.17 4.32 7.16
N SER A 79 9.99 3.78 6.27
CA SER A 79 11.14 4.48 5.67
C SER A 79 10.93 4.86 4.21
N LEU A 80 9.93 4.25 3.55
CA LEU A 80 9.58 4.51 2.16
C LEU A 80 8.10 4.14 1.91
N ALA A 81 7.40 4.96 1.12
CA ALA A 81 6.15 4.56 0.48
C ALA A 81 6.12 5.13 -0.94
N ASP A 82 5.96 4.26 -1.94
CA ASP A 82 5.84 4.66 -3.33
C ASP A 82 4.62 4.00 -3.98
N ILE A 83 3.92 4.72 -4.85
CA ILE A 83 2.66 4.27 -5.46
C ILE A 83 2.72 4.35 -6.98
N SER A 84 2.30 3.27 -7.62
CA SER A 84 1.99 3.23 -9.04
C SER A 84 0.68 2.50 -9.33
N ILE A 85 0.21 2.64 -10.57
CA ILE A 85 -0.94 1.89 -11.09
C ILE A 85 -0.40 1.01 -12.20
N GLU A 86 -0.56 -0.29 -12.06
CA GLU A 86 -0.03 -1.27 -12.99
C GLU A 86 -1.13 -2.12 -13.62
N ALA A 87 -0.84 -2.67 -14.80
CA ALA A 87 -1.66 -3.65 -15.48
C ALA A 87 -0.85 -4.93 -15.75
N LYS A 88 -1.34 -6.07 -15.28
CA LYS A 88 -0.73 -7.38 -15.54
C LYS A 88 -1.79 -8.40 -15.91
N LYS A 89 -1.60 -9.12 -17.02
CA LYS A 89 -2.52 -10.17 -17.51
C LYS A 89 -4.00 -9.72 -17.56
N GLY A 90 -4.26 -8.48 -18.01
CA GLY A 90 -5.62 -7.93 -18.12
C GLY A 90 -6.27 -7.55 -16.79
N LYS A 91 -5.51 -7.46 -15.70
CA LYS A 91 -5.96 -6.93 -14.41
C LYS A 91 -5.17 -5.67 -14.07
N VAL A 92 -5.86 -4.67 -13.54
CA VAL A 92 -5.26 -3.42 -13.07
C VAL A 92 -5.32 -3.40 -11.55
N PHE A 93 -4.26 -2.89 -10.93
CA PHE A 93 -4.12 -2.78 -9.49
C PHE A 93 -3.28 -1.56 -9.13
N ILE A 94 -3.43 -1.11 -7.89
CA ILE A 94 -2.47 -0.20 -7.28
C ILE A 94 -1.31 -1.05 -6.78
N LEU A 95 -0.09 -0.71 -7.18
CA LEU A 95 1.12 -1.24 -6.57
C LEU A 95 1.65 -0.19 -5.60
N MET A 96 1.77 -0.57 -4.34
CA MET A 96 2.39 0.25 -3.31
C MET A 96 3.63 -0.47 -2.79
N THR A 97 4.78 0.15 -2.93
CA THR A 97 6.04 -0.39 -2.45
C THR A 97 6.39 0.32 -1.15
N LEU A 98 6.45 -0.46 -0.07
CA LEU A 98 6.69 0.03 1.28
C LEU A 98 8.07 -0.45 1.77
N GLY A 99 8.82 0.45 2.38
CA GLY A 99 10.05 0.14 3.10
C GLY A 99 9.83 0.36 4.59
N PHE A 100 10.35 -0.56 5.41
CA PHE A 100 10.31 -0.47 6.86
C PHE A 100 11.70 -0.70 7.43
N ASN A 101 12.07 0.10 8.43
CA ASN A 101 13.12 -0.23 9.36
C ASN A 101 12.47 -0.95 10.56
N ILE A 102 12.99 -2.11 10.92
CA ILE A 102 12.52 -2.87 12.08
C ILE A 102 13.39 -2.49 13.25
N GLU A 103 12.78 -1.87 14.26
CA GLU A 103 13.48 -1.27 15.40
C GLU A 103 13.17 -2.06 16.68
N LEU A 104 14.21 -2.38 17.45
CA LEU A 104 14.10 -3.00 18.78
C LEU A 104 15.10 -2.32 19.71
N ASP A 105 14.68 -1.95 20.93
CA ASP A 105 15.53 -1.29 21.93
C ASP A 105 16.28 -0.04 21.43
N GLY A 106 15.75 0.62 20.39
CA GLY A 106 16.32 1.83 19.80
C GLY A 106 17.38 1.58 18.71
N GLU A 107 17.58 0.34 18.28
CA GLU A 107 18.47 -0.05 17.20
C GLU A 107 17.70 -0.65 16.00
N THR A 108 18.18 -0.36 14.78
CA THR A 108 17.65 -0.98 13.57
C THR A 108 18.17 -2.41 13.44
N GLU A 109 17.31 -3.38 13.75
CA GLU A 109 17.61 -4.80 13.64
C GLU A 109 17.54 -5.32 12.19
N ASP A 110 16.60 -4.80 11.40
CA ASP A 110 16.39 -5.24 10.02
C ASP A 110 15.81 -4.12 9.14
N LYS A 111 15.90 -4.30 7.82
CA LYS A 111 15.25 -3.47 6.81
C LYS A 111 14.49 -4.36 5.85
N THR A 112 13.18 -4.20 5.84
CA THR A 112 12.30 -4.99 4.98
C THR A 112 11.62 -4.11 3.95
N LYS A 113 11.36 -4.71 2.78
CA LYS A 113 10.64 -4.08 1.68
C LYS A 113 9.49 -4.99 1.29
N MET A 114 8.32 -4.39 1.09
CA MET A 114 7.07 -5.10 0.82
C MET A 114 6.37 -4.47 -0.36
N ASP A 115 5.90 -5.32 -1.27
CA ASP A 115 5.07 -4.90 -2.39
C ASP A 115 3.62 -5.26 -2.11
N VAL A 116 2.78 -4.23 -1.98
CA VAL A 116 1.36 -4.34 -1.72
C VAL A 116 0.57 -4.10 -3.00
N LYS A 117 -0.16 -5.11 -3.45
CA LYS A 117 -1.01 -5.05 -4.63
C LYS A 117 -2.47 -4.95 -4.21
N ILE A 118 -3.10 -3.82 -4.51
CA ILE A 118 -4.50 -3.55 -4.17
C ILE A 118 -5.34 -3.65 -5.43
N PHE A 119 -6.12 -4.74 -5.54
CA PHE A 119 -7.05 -4.98 -6.65
C PHE A 119 -8.47 -4.50 -6.33
N SER A 120 -8.85 -4.55 -5.04
CA SER A 120 -10.12 -4.09 -4.52
C SER A 120 -10.02 -3.87 -3.01
N ASN A 121 -11.07 -3.32 -2.39
CA ASN A 121 -11.14 -3.11 -0.94
C ASN A 121 -11.03 -4.40 -0.09
N LYS A 122 -11.22 -5.58 -0.70
CA LYS A 122 -11.12 -6.90 -0.05
C LYS A 122 -10.02 -7.77 -0.64
N ASN A 123 -9.28 -7.28 -1.63
CA ASN A 123 -8.24 -8.05 -2.31
C ASN A 123 -6.97 -7.22 -2.32
N ILE A 124 -6.23 -7.36 -1.22
CA ILE A 124 -4.91 -6.81 -0.98
C ILE A 124 -3.97 -8.01 -0.89
N THR A 125 -2.97 -8.06 -1.76
CA THR A 125 -1.92 -9.09 -1.73
C THR A 125 -0.62 -8.43 -1.35
N ILE A 126 0.09 -9.01 -0.37
CA ILE A 126 1.37 -8.50 0.09
C ILE A 126 2.45 -9.55 -0.20
N SER A 127 3.56 -9.12 -0.80
CA SER A 127 4.72 -9.97 -1.14
C SER A 127 6.03 -9.33 -0.71
#